data_AF-W0XA57-F1
#
_entry.id   AF-W0XA57-F1
#
_cell.length_a   1.000
_cell.length_b   1.000
_cell.length_c   1.000
_cell.angle_alpha   90.00
_cell.angle_beta   90.00
_cell.angle_gamma   90.00
#
_symmetry.space_group_name_H-M   'P 1'
#
loop_
_entity.id
_entity.type
_entity.pdbx_description
1 polymer ?
#
loop_
_entity_poly.entity_id
_entity_poly.type
_entity_poly.pdbx_seq_one_letter_code
_entity_poly.pdbx_strand_id
1 'polypeptide(L)' 'MREDTELINFPLFCPKCKTETLINIKHGKVTIIKEPDAKTQSR' A
#
# COMPACT_ATOMS: atom_id res chain seq x y z
N MET A 1 -8.64 -1.82 -21.35
CA MET A 1 -8.19 -2.10 -19.97
C MET A 1 -9.03 -1.24 -19.02
N ARG A 2 -9.19 -1.57 -17.73
CA ARG A 2 -10.00 -0.76 -16.79
C ARG A 2 -9.14 0.40 -16.23
N GLU A 3 -8.80 1.33 -17.10
CA GLU A 3 -7.92 2.47 -16.77
C GLU A 3 -8.57 3.44 -15.78
N ASP A 4 -9.91 3.47 -15.74
CA ASP A 4 -10.69 4.35 -14.86
C ASP A 4 -10.94 3.78 -13.46
N THR A 5 -10.43 2.57 -13.17
CA THR A 5 -10.61 1.96 -11.84
C THR A 5 -9.55 2.50 -10.88
N GLU A 6 -10.02 3.10 -9.79
CA GLU A 6 -9.19 3.50 -8.67
C GLU A 6 -9.43 2.59 -7.47
N LEU A 7 -8.35 2.22 -6.77
CA LEU A 7 -8.39 1.59 -5.46
C LEU A 7 -7.70 2.53 -4.47
N ILE A 8 -8.39 2.92 -3.40
CA ILE A 8 -7.87 3.86 -2.40
C ILE A 8 -7.81 3.15 -1.05
N ASN A 9 -6.68 3.26 -0.35
CA ASN A 9 -6.43 2.64 0.95
C ASN A 9 -6.77 1.14 0.95
N PHE A 10 -6.42 0.45 -0.14
CA PHE A 10 -6.76 -0.96 -0.30
C PHE A 10 -5.68 -1.84 0.34
N PRO A 11 -6.04 -2.74 1.26
CA PRO A 11 -5.08 -3.66 1.83
C PRO A 11 -4.70 -4.76 0.83
N LEU A 12 -3.40 -4.92 0.60
CA LEU A 12 -2.85 -6.00 -0.20
C LEU A 12 -2.07 -6.95 0.71
N PHE A 13 -2.62 -8.15 0.90
CA PHE A 13 -1.97 -9.20 1.67
C PHE A 13 -0.92 -9.93 0.83
N CYS A 14 0.30 -10.04 1.36
CA CYS A 14 1.37 -10.85 0.78
C CYS A 14 1.47 -12.19 1.52
N PRO A 15 1.05 -13.32 0.93
CA PRO A 15 1.11 -14.63 1.61
C PRO A 15 2.55 -15.12 1.84
N LYS A 16 3.52 -14.65 1.05
CA LYS A 16 4.94 -14.99 1.21
C LYS A 16 5.56 -14.31 2.42
N CYS A 17 5.26 -13.02 2.61
CA CYS A 17 5.79 -12.21 3.71
C CYS A 17 4.91 -12.31 4.98
N LYS A 18 3.67 -12.78 4.84
CA LYS A 18 2.63 -12.78 5.88
C LYS A 18 2.34 -11.38 6.43
N THR A 19 2.46 -10.38 5.57
CA THR A 19 2.23 -8.96 5.90
C THR A 19 1.15 -8.39 5.00
N GLU A 20 0.43 -7.42 5.52
CA GLU A 20 -0.54 -6.63 4.76
C GLU A 20 0.07 -5.25 4.49
N THR A 21 -0.18 -4.70 3.30
CA THR A 21 0.32 -3.40 2.91
C THR A 21 -0.80 -2.58 2.31
N LEU A 22 -0.98 -1.36 2.78
CA LEU A 22 -1.98 -0.45 2.26
C LEU A 22 -1.49 0.15 0.94
N ILE A 23 -2.27 0.04 -0.12
CA ILE A 23 -1.92 0.54 -1.45
C ILE A 23 -3.01 1.45 -2.02
N ASN A 24 -2.58 2.34 -2.91
CA ASN A 24 -3.43 3.08 -3.82
C ASN A 24 -3.15 2.63 -5.26
N ILE A 25 -4.20 2.41 -6.06
CA ILE A 25 -4.10 2.23 -7.50
C ILE A 25 -4.85 3.37 -8.18
N LYS A 26 -4.17 4.11 -9.04
CA LYS A 26 -4.77 5.15 -9.89
C LYS A 26 -4.24 5.04 -11.30
N HIS A 27 -5.12 4.93 -12.30
CA HIS A 27 -4.74 4.79 -13.71
C HIS A 27 -3.69 3.67 -13.94
N GLY A 28 -3.86 2.53 -13.25
CA GLY A 28 -2.93 1.40 -13.30
C GLY A 28 -1.60 1.58 -12.56
N LYS A 29 -1.34 2.74 -11.93
CA LYS A 29 -0.15 2.96 -11.10
C LYS A 29 -0.41 2.55 -9.66
N VAL A 30 0.42 1.66 -9.13
CA VAL A 30 0.38 1.22 -7.73
C VAL A 30 1.32 2.09 -6.89
N THR A 31 0.78 2.68 -5.83
CA THR A 31 1.52 3.45 -4.83
C THR A 31 1.36 2.78 -3.48
N ILE A 32 2.47 2.45 -2.82
CA ILE A 32 2.45 1.91 -1.46
C ILE A 32 2.28 3.06 -0.48
N ILE A 33 1.25 2.99 0.36
CA ILE A 33 1.07 3.90 1.48
C ILE A 33 1.93 3.35 2.61
N LYS A 34 3.19 3.77 2.64
CA LYS A 34 3.99 3.58 3.85
C LYS A 34 3.40 4.52 4.90
N GLU A 35 2.91 3.96 6.02
CA GLU A 35 2.77 4.76 7.23
C GLU A 35 4.12 5.46 7.46
N PRO A 36 4.13 6.76 7.84
CA PRO A 36 5.39 7.44 8.09
C PRO A 36 6.15 6.60 9.09
N ASP A 37 7.33 6.08 8.67
CA ASP A 37 8.23 5.30 9.52
C ASP A 37 8.24 5.95 10.89
N ALA A 38 7.53 5.33 11.85
CA ALA A 38 7.50 5.81 13.21
C ALA A 38 8.93 5.62 13.69
N LYS A 39 9.74 6.68 13.57
CA LYS A 39 11.09 6.74 14.11
C LYS A 39 10.94 6.46 15.59
N THR A 40 11.07 5.20 15.98
CA THR A 40 11.17 4.85 17.39
C THR A 40 12.55 5.34 17.76
N GLN A 41 12.58 6.56 18.32
CA GLN A 41 13.79 7.14 18.86
C GLN A 41 14.12 6.34 20.11
N SER A 42 14.86 5.24 19.93
CA SER A 42 15.49 4.52 21.03
C SER A 42 16.52 5.45 21.67
N ARG A 43 16.30 5.75 22.94
CA ARG A 43 17.26 6.43 23.83
C ARG A 43 18.09 5.38 24.55
#